data_AF-A0A1X9HCW2-F1
#
_entry.id   AF-A0A1X9HCW2-F1
#
_cell.length_a   1.000
_cell.length_b   1.000
_cell.length_c   1.000
_cell.angle_alpha   90.00
_cell.angle_beta   90.00
_cell.angle_gamma   90.00
#
_symmetry.space_group_name_H-M   'P 1'
#
loop_
_entity.id
_entity.type
_entity.pdbx_description
1 polymer ?
#
loop_
_entity_poly.entity_id
_entity_poly.type
_entity_poly.pdbx_seq_one_letter_code
_entity_poly.pdbx_strand_id
1 'polypeptide(L)'
;MQPLCLVGSTLRAPHGCHAQYMANMGTMASLTLAVVINGNDDDGVGGRNSMRLWGLVVGHHTSPRSIPFPLRYACEFLMQAFGLQLNMELQLASQLAEKRVLRTQTLLCDMLLRDSPTGIVTQSPSIIDLVKCDGAALFYQGKYYPLGITPTESQIKDIMEWLLAFHGDSTGLSTGSLADAGYPGATSLGDAVCGMAVAYITLRDFMFWFRSHSAKEIKWGGA
;
A
#
# COMPACT_ATOMS: atom_id res chain seq x y z
N MET A 1 38.67 -27.03 13.30
CA MET A 1 37.62 -26.86 14.34
C MET A 1 36.54 -25.96 13.77
N GLN A 2 35.26 -26.34 13.93
CA GLN A 2 34.15 -25.50 13.51
C GLN A 2 33.80 -24.51 14.63
N PRO A 3 33.53 -23.22 14.32
CA PRO A 3 33.14 -22.24 15.33
C PRO A 3 31.81 -22.60 15.99
N LEU A 4 31.70 -22.34 17.30
CA LEU A 4 30.48 -22.58 18.07
C LEU A 4 29.34 -21.66 17.61
N CYS A 5 28.12 -22.19 17.49
CA CYS A 5 26.94 -21.40 17.19
C CYS A 5 26.52 -20.55 18.40
N LEU A 6 26.58 -19.22 18.28
CA LEU A 6 26.26 -18.27 19.35
C LEU A 6 24.92 -17.53 19.15
N VAL A 7 24.04 -18.02 18.26
CA VAL A 7 22.79 -17.32 17.90
C VAL A 7 21.89 -17.04 19.11
N GLY A 8 21.81 -17.99 20.07
CA GLY A 8 21.04 -17.81 21.31
C GLY A 8 21.81 -17.12 22.46
N SER A 9 23.06 -16.70 22.25
CA SER A 9 23.86 -16.08 23.30
C SER A 9 23.54 -14.59 23.46
N THR A 10 23.15 -14.19 24.66
CA THR A 10 22.88 -12.78 25.01
C THR A 10 24.13 -11.90 25.06
N LEU A 11 25.32 -12.50 25.05
CA LEU A 11 26.62 -11.81 25.08
C LEU A 11 27.35 -11.88 23.73
N ARG A 12 26.69 -12.33 22.66
CA ARG A 12 27.27 -12.39 21.32
C ARG A 12 27.68 -10.98 20.86
N ALA A 13 28.92 -10.84 20.41
CA ALA A 13 29.40 -9.58 19.85
C ALA A 13 28.62 -9.21 18.56
N PRO A 14 28.29 -7.91 18.36
CA PRO A 14 27.70 -7.44 17.11
C PRO A 14 28.73 -7.51 15.97
N HIS A 15 28.23 -7.53 14.73
CA HIS A 15 29.12 -7.42 13.57
C HIS A 15 29.74 -6.02 13.50
N GLY A 16 30.98 -5.91 13.01
CA GLY A 16 31.74 -4.66 12.99
C GLY A 16 31.05 -3.51 12.23
N CYS A 17 30.32 -3.82 11.16
CA CYS A 17 29.55 -2.80 10.43
C CYS A 17 28.47 -2.14 11.30
N HIS A 18 27.82 -2.91 12.18
CA HIS A 18 26.79 -2.38 13.08
C HIS A 18 27.42 -1.53 14.19
N ALA A 19 28.58 -1.94 14.71
CA ALA A 19 29.32 -1.13 15.69
C ALA A 19 29.71 0.24 15.10
N GLN A 20 30.20 0.28 13.87
CA GLN A 20 30.51 1.54 13.19
C GLN A 20 29.24 2.37 12.90
N TYR A 21 28.14 1.72 12.51
CA TYR A 21 26.85 2.40 12.33
C TYR A 21 26.35 3.07 13.62
N MET A 22 26.43 2.38 14.76
CA MET A 22 26.07 2.94 16.07
C MET A 22 26.94 4.15 16.43
N ALA A 23 28.25 4.06 16.17
CA ALA A 23 29.19 5.16 16.38
C ALA A 23 28.83 6.38 15.50
N ASN A 24 28.52 6.16 14.23
CA ASN A 24 28.10 7.23 13.30
C ASN A 24 26.76 7.86 13.73
N MET A 25 25.86 7.09 14.33
CA MET A 25 24.59 7.58 14.91
C MET A 25 24.79 8.30 16.26
N GLY A 26 25.99 8.26 16.85
CA GLY A 26 26.26 8.84 18.18
C GLY A 26 25.65 8.04 19.34
N THR A 27 25.46 6.73 19.16
CA THR A 27 24.86 5.84 20.16
C THR A 27 25.92 4.89 20.74
N MET A 28 25.97 4.80 22.07
CA MET A 28 26.98 4.04 22.82
C MET A 28 26.44 2.73 23.40
N ALA A 29 25.13 2.61 23.54
CA ALA A 29 24.46 1.37 23.91
C ALA A 29 23.11 1.26 23.19
N SER A 30 22.69 0.02 22.91
CA SER A 30 21.40 -0.27 22.31
C SER A 30 20.74 -1.49 22.95
N LEU A 31 19.40 -1.51 22.92
CA LEU A 31 18.58 -2.69 23.19
C LEU A 31 17.58 -2.82 22.05
N THR A 32 17.57 -3.97 21.40
CA THR A 32 16.64 -4.27 20.30
C THR A 32 15.76 -5.43 20.68
N LEU A 33 14.45 -5.25 20.58
CA LEU A 33 13.46 -6.28 20.84
C LEU A 33 12.61 -6.50 19.58
N ALA A 34 12.36 -7.77 19.26
CA ALA A 34 11.57 -8.13 18.09
C ALA A 34 10.07 -8.01 18.37
N VAL A 35 9.33 -7.45 17.42
CA VAL A 35 7.87 -7.53 17.38
C VAL A 35 7.49 -8.60 16.36
N VAL A 36 7.00 -9.72 16.87
CA VAL A 36 6.62 -10.88 16.06
C VAL A 36 5.10 -11.00 16.04
N ILE A 37 4.55 -11.23 14.86
CA ILE A 37 3.12 -11.46 14.64
C ILE A 37 2.90 -12.86 14.06
N ASN A 38 1.64 -13.32 14.10
CA ASN A 38 1.29 -14.56 13.43
C ASN A 38 1.20 -14.25 11.93
N GLY A 39 1.93 -15.00 11.12
CA GLY A 39 1.81 -14.96 9.67
C GLY A 39 0.53 -15.66 9.22
N ASN A 40 0.01 -15.22 8.07
CA ASN A 40 -1.04 -15.93 7.37
C ASN A 40 -0.41 -16.95 6.40
N ASP A 41 -1.13 -18.03 6.10
CA ASP A 41 -0.67 -19.11 5.21
C ASP A 41 -0.44 -18.66 3.74
N ASP A 42 -0.75 -17.42 3.38
CA ASP A 42 -0.59 -16.86 2.03
C ASP A 42 0.88 -16.58 1.63
N ASP A 43 1.82 -16.55 2.57
CA ASP A 43 3.25 -16.30 2.29
C ASP A 43 3.98 -17.55 1.72
N GLY A 44 3.27 -18.62 1.35
CA GLY A 44 3.82 -19.79 0.64
C GLY A 44 4.82 -20.65 1.43
N VAL A 45 5.13 -20.29 2.67
CA VAL A 45 5.95 -21.07 3.60
C VAL A 45 5.02 -21.94 4.43
N GLY A 46 4.78 -23.15 3.94
CA GLY A 46 3.88 -24.12 4.56
C GLY A 46 4.21 -24.40 6.02
N GLY A 47 3.28 -24.03 6.90
CA GLY A 47 3.27 -24.42 8.30
C GLY A 47 2.19 -23.65 9.06
N ARG A 48 1.16 -24.37 9.55
CA ARG A 48 0.19 -23.83 10.52
C ARG A 48 0.98 -23.21 11.68
N ASN A 49 0.86 -21.89 11.87
CA ASN A 49 1.69 -21.02 12.74
C ASN A 49 3.05 -20.57 12.16
N SER A 50 3.07 -19.98 10.97
CA SER A 50 4.24 -19.17 10.59
C SER A 50 4.30 -17.93 11.51
N MET A 51 5.44 -17.67 12.14
CA MET A 51 5.68 -16.42 12.88
C MET A 51 6.46 -15.47 11.97
N ARG A 52 6.02 -14.22 11.87
CA ARG A 52 6.66 -13.21 11.01
C ARG A 52 7.19 -12.05 11.85
N LEU A 53 8.42 -11.62 11.56
CA LEU A 53 8.97 -10.37 12.11
C LEU A 53 8.21 -9.20 11.47
N TRP A 54 7.43 -8.47 12.27
CA TRP A 54 6.72 -7.28 11.81
C TRP A 54 7.60 -6.03 11.90
N GLY A 55 8.38 -5.94 12.97
CA GLY A 55 9.24 -4.78 13.23
C GLY A 55 10.09 -4.94 14.48
N LEU A 56 10.74 -3.85 14.88
CA LEU A 56 11.64 -3.82 16.03
C LEU A 56 11.27 -2.65 16.94
N VAL A 57 11.39 -2.86 18.24
CA VAL A 57 11.50 -1.77 19.23
C VAL A 57 12.97 -1.62 19.57
N VAL A 58 13.53 -0.45 19.26
CA VAL A 58 14.95 -0.15 19.44
C VAL A 58 15.11 0.99 20.43
N GLY A 59 15.80 0.71 21.53
CA GLY A 59 16.23 1.71 22.50
C GLY A 59 17.70 2.06 22.28
N HIS A 60 18.03 3.35 22.28
CA HIS A 60 19.39 3.85 22.19
C HIS A 60 19.77 4.63 23.45
N HIS A 61 21.05 4.62 23.79
CA HIS A 61 21.61 5.42 24.86
C HIS A 61 22.93 6.05 24.42
N THR A 62 23.14 7.33 24.75
CA THR A 62 24.36 8.10 24.40
C THR A 62 25.53 7.82 25.33
N SER A 63 25.29 7.14 26.46
CA SER A 63 26.33 6.62 27.36
C SER A 63 26.25 5.10 27.49
N PRO A 64 27.36 4.43 27.85
CA PRO A 64 27.37 2.99 28.09
C PRO A 64 26.30 2.59 29.11
N ARG A 65 25.46 1.62 28.76
CA ARG A 65 24.36 1.16 29.62
C ARG A 65 24.19 -0.35 29.47
N SER A 66 24.13 -1.04 30.61
CA SER A 66 23.79 -2.46 30.67
C SER A 66 22.48 -2.63 31.44
N ILE A 67 21.52 -3.31 30.84
CA ILE A 67 20.20 -3.56 31.41
C ILE A 67 20.21 -4.95 32.04
N PRO A 68 19.82 -5.14 33.32
CA PRO A 68 19.87 -6.44 33.96
C PRO A 68 18.89 -7.43 33.31
N PHE A 69 19.22 -8.72 33.32
CA PHE A 69 18.44 -9.77 32.66
C PHE A 69 16.95 -9.77 33.03
N PRO A 70 16.54 -9.66 34.32
CA PRO A 70 15.12 -9.64 34.68
C PRO A 70 14.32 -8.55 33.98
N LEU A 71 14.92 -7.37 33.78
CA LEU A 71 14.28 -6.27 33.08
C LEU A 71 14.18 -6.53 31.57
N ARG A 72 15.23 -7.11 30.96
CA ARG A 72 15.17 -7.51 29.53
C ARG A 72 14.08 -8.55 29.28
N TYR A 73 13.96 -9.53 30.18
CA TYR A 73 12.94 -10.57 30.10
C TYR A 73 11.51 -10.00 30.28
N ALA A 74 11.34 -9.06 31.21
CA ALA A 74 10.07 -8.35 31.36
C ALA A 74 9.69 -7.55 30.09
N CYS A 75 10.66 -6.88 29.47
CA CYS A 75 10.43 -6.19 28.20
C CYS A 75 10.10 -7.16 27.05
N GLU A 76 10.73 -8.34 27.00
CA GLU A 76 10.40 -9.38 26.02
C GLU A 76 8.94 -9.84 26.17
N PHE A 77 8.46 -10.06 27.39
CA PHE A 77 7.05 -10.39 27.64
C PHE A 77 6.11 -9.26 27.19
N LEU A 78 6.49 -8.00 27.43
CA LEU A 78 5.73 -6.85 26.94
C LEU A 78 5.65 -6.83 25.41
N MET A 79 6.72 -7.22 24.70
CA MET A 79 6.70 -7.32 23.24
C MET A 79 5.79 -8.43 22.72
N GLN A 80 5.67 -9.54 23.44
CA GLN A 80 4.69 -10.59 23.10
C GLN A 80 3.26 -10.07 23.22
N ALA A 81 2.94 -9.35 24.31
CA ALA A 81 1.63 -8.72 24.47
C ALA A 81 1.36 -7.66 23.40
N PHE A 82 2.37 -6.85 23.06
CA PHE A 82 2.28 -5.88 21.96
C PHE A 82 2.02 -6.54 20.61
N GLY A 83 2.73 -7.64 20.29
CA GLY A 83 2.52 -8.42 19.07
C GLY A 83 1.11 -9.01 18.99
N LEU A 84 0.54 -9.46 20.12
CA LEU A 84 -0.84 -9.95 20.17
C LEU A 84 -1.86 -8.84 19.90
N GLN A 85 -1.72 -7.68 20.54
CA GLN A 85 -2.62 -6.54 20.28
C GLN A 85 -2.53 -6.09 18.83
N LEU A 86 -1.32 -6.02 18.27
CA LEU A 86 -1.10 -5.68 16.87
C LEU A 86 -1.79 -6.68 15.92
N ASN A 87 -1.71 -7.99 16.21
CA ASN A 87 -2.45 -9.01 15.46
C ASN A 87 -3.96 -8.75 15.48
N MET A 88 -4.52 -8.39 16.63
CA MET A 88 -5.96 -8.10 16.75
C MET A 88 -6.36 -6.89 15.87
N GLU A 89 -5.56 -5.82 15.87
CA GLU A 89 -5.80 -4.65 15.02
C GLU A 89 -5.71 -4.99 13.52
N LEU A 90 -4.73 -5.82 13.14
CA LEU A 90 -4.60 -6.30 11.76
C LEU A 90 -5.80 -7.16 11.33
N GLN A 91 -6.29 -8.04 12.20
CA GLN A 91 -7.49 -8.84 11.94
C GLN A 91 -8.73 -7.95 11.80
N LEU A 92 -8.90 -6.97 12.66
CA LEU A 92 -10.00 -6.01 12.55
C LEU A 92 -9.93 -5.21 11.24
N ALA A 93 -8.73 -4.74 10.86
CA ALA A 93 -8.52 -4.06 9.59
C ALA A 93 -8.89 -4.95 8.39
N SER A 94 -8.55 -6.24 8.45
CA SER A 94 -8.93 -7.24 7.43
C SER A 94 -10.45 -7.41 7.35
N GLN A 95 -11.13 -7.60 8.49
CA GLN A 95 -12.61 -7.70 8.54
C GLN A 95 -13.29 -6.45 7.98
N LEU A 96 -12.76 -5.26 8.26
CA LEU A 96 -13.27 -4.01 7.69
C LEU A 96 -13.04 -3.94 6.18
N ALA A 97 -11.92 -4.47 5.68
CA ALA A 97 -11.66 -4.57 4.25
C ALA A 97 -12.63 -5.56 3.57
N GLU A 98 -12.87 -6.74 4.16
CA GLU A 98 -13.84 -7.72 3.65
C GLU A 98 -15.27 -7.14 3.62
N LYS A 99 -15.67 -6.44 4.68
CA LYS A 99 -16.96 -5.73 4.72
C LYS A 99 -17.07 -4.68 3.62
N ARG A 100 -15.98 -3.98 3.30
CA ARG A 100 -15.95 -3.04 2.15
C ARG A 100 -16.11 -3.80 0.84
N VAL A 101 -15.42 -4.92 0.65
CA VAL A 101 -15.57 -5.76 -0.56
C VAL A 101 -17.01 -6.22 -0.74
N LEU A 102 -17.66 -6.74 0.31
CA LEU A 102 -19.07 -7.16 0.25
C LEU A 102 -19.99 -5.98 -0.14
N ARG A 103 -19.77 -4.81 0.46
CA ARG A 103 -20.52 -3.60 0.11
C ARG A 103 -20.31 -3.22 -1.36
N THR A 104 -19.08 -3.25 -1.84
CA THR A 104 -18.73 -3.00 -3.25
C THR A 104 -19.40 -4.02 -4.17
N GLN A 105 -19.43 -5.31 -3.82
CA GLN A 105 -20.14 -6.34 -4.59
C GLN A 105 -21.65 -6.08 -4.66
N THR A 106 -22.30 -5.76 -3.54
CA THR A 106 -23.73 -5.39 -3.54
C THR A 106 -23.99 -4.20 -4.45
N LEU A 107 -23.11 -3.20 -4.41
CA LEU A 107 -23.19 -1.99 -5.21
C LEU A 107 -23.02 -2.29 -6.71
N LEU A 108 -22.10 -3.18 -7.07
CA LEU A 108 -21.95 -3.68 -8.43
C LEU A 108 -23.19 -4.45 -8.91
N CYS A 109 -23.78 -5.31 -8.07
CA CYS A 109 -25.02 -6.01 -8.42
C CYS A 109 -26.17 -5.04 -8.71
N ASP A 110 -26.33 -4.00 -7.88
CA ASP A 110 -27.32 -2.94 -8.12
C ASP A 110 -27.06 -2.20 -9.45
N MET A 111 -25.79 -1.89 -9.75
CA MET A 111 -25.42 -1.26 -11.01
C MET A 111 -25.67 -2.14 -12.24
N LEU A 112 -25.42 -3.45 -12.15
CA LEU A 112 -25.64 -4.40 -13.23
C LEU A 112 -27.12 -4.60 -13.56
N LEU A 113 -28.03 -4.37 -12.60
CA LEU A 113 -29.48 -4.45 -12.80
C LEU A 113 -30.07 -3.21 -13.48
N ARG A 114 -29.26 -2.19 -13.81
CA ARG A 114 -29.73 -0.96 -14.45
C ARG A 114 -29.97 -1.17 -15.94
N ASP A 115 -31.03 -0.55 -16.46
CA ASP A 115 -31.45 -0.68 -17.87
C ASP A 115 -30.50 -0.04 -18.88
N SER A 116 -29.60 0.85 -18.44
CA SER A 116 -28.66 1.57 -19.30
C SER A 116 -27.24 1.60 -18.70
N PRO A 117 -26.19 1.40 -19.51
CA PRO A 117 -24.78 1.56 -19.10
C PRO A 117 -24.47 2.97 -18.56
N THR A 118 -25.18 4.00 -19.01
CA THR A 118 -25.05 5.36 -18.46
C THR A 118 -25.53 5.46 -17.01
N GLY A 119 -26.39 4.52 -16.59
CA GLY A 119 -26.91 4.42 -15.24
C GLY A 119 -25.81 4.29 -14.19
N ILE A 120 -24.65 3.71 -14.54
CA ILE A 120 -23.51 3.56 -13.62
C ILE A 120 -22.90 4.93 -13.23
N VAL A 121 -23.11 5.96 -14.05
CA VAL A 121 -22.70 7.35 -13.78
C VAL A 121 -23.88 8.20 -13.27
N THR A 122 -25.06 8.06 -13.89
CA THR A 122 -26.17 8.99 -13.67
C THR A 122 -27.03 8.68 -12.44
N GLN A 123 -26.94 7.47 -11.88
CA GLN A 123 -27.71 7.06 -10.71
C GLN A 123 -26.81 6.87 -9.50
N SER A 124 -27.36 7.07 -8.30
CA SER A 124 -26.67 6.86 -7.04
C SER A 124 -27.03 5.48 -6.46
N PRO A 125 -26.05 4.68 -6.02
CA PRO A 125 -24.60 4.95 -6.04
C PRO A 125 -23.99 4.87 -7.45
N SER A 126 -22.90 5.61 -7.69
CA SER A 126 -22.23 5.74 -9.00
C SER A 126 -20.79 5.18 -8.99
N ILE A 127 -20.11 5.16 -10.13
CA ILE A 127 -18.74 4.63 -10.25
C ILE A 127 -17.72 5.25 -9.27
N ILE A 128 -17.95 6.49 -8.80
CA ILE A 128 -17.08 7.16 -7.84
C ILE A 128 -17.17 6.53 -6.44
N ASP A 129 -18.29 5.86 -6.13
CA ASP A 129 -18.53 5.21 -4.84
C ASP A 129 -17.88 3.82 -4.76
N LEU A 130 -17.44 3.28 -5.90
CA LEU A 130 -16.84 1.96 -6.00
C LEU A 130 -15.41 1.94 -5.43
N VAL A 131 -14.65 2.99 -5.69
CA VAL A 131 -13.22 3.12 -5.35
C VAL A 131 -12.98 4.52 -4.79
N LYS A 132 -12.16 4.64 -3.74
CA LYS A 132 -11.77 5.96 -3.21
C LYS A 132 -10.97 6.75 -4.24
N CYS A 133 -11.62 7.67 -4.94
CA CYS A 133 -11.05 8.52 -5.99
C CYS A 133 -11.54 9.97 -5.85
N ASP A 134 -10.86 10.89 -6.53
CA ASP A 134 -11.22 12.31 -6.56
C ASP A 134 -12.12 12.63 -7.76
N GLY A 135 -12.09 11.76 -8.77
CA GLY A 135 -13.05 11.74 -9.86
C GLY A 135 -13.06 10.42 -10.61
N ALA A 136 -14.06 10.26 -11.46
CA ALA A 136 -14.26 9.09 -12.29
C ALA A 136 -14.92 9.50 -13.61
N ALA A 137 -14.74 8.73 -14.67
CA ALA A 137 -15.41 9.01 -15.93
C ALA A 137 -15.73 7.74 -16.70
N LEU A 138 -16.84 7.77 -17.44
CA LEU A 138 -17.19 6.74 -18.42
C LEU A 138 -17.09 7.36 -19.82
N PHE A 139 -16.33 6.71 -20.69
CA PHE A 139 -16.37 6.98 -22.13
C PHE A 139 -17.11 5.81 -22.79
N TYR A 140 -18.31 6.08 -23.30
CA TYR A 140 -19.18 5.04 -23.85
C TYR A 140 -19.87 5.51 -25.13
N GLN A 141 -19.76 4.73 -26.20
CA GLN A 141 -20.35 5.04 -27.51
C GLN A 141 -20.01 6.45 -28.02
N GLY A 142 -18.75 6.88 -27.82
CA GLY A 142 -18.27 8.20 -28.25
C GLY A 142 -18.76 9.38 -27.40
N LYS A 143 -19.47 9.12 -26.30
CA LYS A 143 -19.89 10.14 -25.33
C LYS A 143 -19.07 10.07 -24.06
N TYR A 144 -18.76 11.24 -23.52
CA TYR A 144 -17.98 11.39 -22.29
C TYR A 144 -18.87 11.77 -21.11
N TYR A 145 -18.78 11.00 -20.02
CA TYR A 145 -19.57 11.19 -18.81
C TYR A 145 -18.63 11.34 -17.58
N PRO A 146 -18.19 12.56 -17.25
CA PRO A 146 -17.32 12.82 -16.11
C PRO A 146 -18.08 12.98 -14.78
N LEU A 147 -17.42 12.63 -13.68
CA LEU A 147 -17.84 12.86 -12.29
C LEU A 147 -16.65 13.31 -11.43
N GLY A 148 -16.79 14.41 -10.70
CA GLY A 148 -15.72 14.91 -9.84
C GLY A 148 -14.54 15.51 -10.62
N ILE A 149 -13.32 15.34 -10.10
CA ILE A 149 -12.10 15.89 -10.70
C ILE A 149 -11.64 14.99 -11.85
N THR A 150 -11.80 15.46 -13.08
CA THR A 150 -11.51 14.68 -14.29
C THR A 150 -10.79 15.53 -15.33
N PRO A 151 -9.99 14.92 -16.22
CA PRO A 151 -9.47 15.61 -17.39
C PRO A 151 -10.59 16.07 -18.33
N THR A 152 -10.28 17.02 -19.21
CA THR A 152 -11.21 17.43 -20.27
C THR A 152 -11.44 16.33 -21.31
N GLU A 153 -12.50 16.41 -22.10
CA GLU A 153 -12.81 15.40 -23.12
C GLU A 153 -11.67 15.23 -24.15
N SER A 154 -11.00 16.32 -24.54
CA SER A 154 -9.83 16.26 -25.44
C SER A 154 -8.66 15.53 -24.79
N GLN A 155 -8.39 15.78 -23.51
CA GLN A 155 -7.33 15.10 -22.76
C GLN A 155 -7.64 13.61 -22.56
N ILE A 156 -8.90 13.23 -22.33
CA ILE A 156 -9.30 11.82 -22.24
C ILE A 156 -9.10 11.10 -23.56
N LYS A 157 -9.42 11.74 -24.70
CA LYS A 157 -9.17 11.14 -26.02
C LYS A 157 -7.68 10.92 -26.25
N ASP A 158 -6.83 11.87 -25.89
CA ASP A 158 -5.37 11.72 -25.95
C ASP A 158 -4.86 10.57 -25.07
N ILE A 159 -5.36 10.46 -23.84
CA ILE A 159 -5.06 9.34 -22.94
C ILE A 159 -5.51 8.00 -23.54
N MET A 160 -6.69 7.94 -24.15
CA MET A 160 -7.21 6.73 -24.79
C MET A 160 -6.35 6.30 -25.98
N GLU A 161 -5.89 7.24 -26.81
CA GLU A 161 -4.97 6.96 -27.92
C GLU A 161 -3.64 6.40 -27.41
N TRP A 162 -3.09 6.99 -26.35
CA TRP A 162 -1.89 6.48 -25.68
C TRP A 162 -2.10 5.07 -25.10
N LEU A 163 -3.22 4.82 -24.41
CA LEU A 163 -3.55 3.51 -23.85
C LEU A 163 -3.67 2.44 -24.94
N LEU A 164 -4.32 2.75 -26.07
CA LEU A 164 -4.46 1.79 -27.17
C LEU A 164 -3.13 1.53 -27.87
N ALA A 165 -2.26 2.53 -27.99
CA ALA A 165 -0.96 2.40 -28.65
C ALA A 165 0.05 1.57 -27.84
N PHE A 166 0.07 1.71 -26.52
CA PHE A 166 1.10 1.12 -25.66
C PHE A 166 0.59 0.04 -24.69
N HIS A 167 -0.72 -0.02 -24.45
CA HIS A 167 -1.37 -0.91 -23.49
C HIS A 167 -2.64 -1.59 -24.05
N GLY A 168 -2.75 -1.73 -25.38
CA GLY A 168 -3.94 -2.30 -26.03
C GLY A 168 -4.18 -3.79 -25.75
N ASP A 169 -3.14 -4.54 -25.39
CA ASP A 169 -3.22 -5.98 -25.10
C ASP A 169 -3.62 -6.30 -23.65
N SER A 170 -3.75 -5.28 -22.79
CA SER A 170 -4.21 -5.47 -21.40
C SER A 170 -5.71 -5.23 -21.26
N THR A 171 -6.28 -5.64 -20.13
CA THR A 171 -7.68 -5.36 -19.76
C THR A 171 -7.85 -4.00 -19.07
N GLY A 172 -6.77 -3.23 -18.94
CA GLY A 172 -6.71 -1.99 -18.18
C GLY A 172 -5.31 -1.64 -17.68
N LEU A 173 -5.22 -0.55 -16.93
CA LEU A 173 -3.97 -0.06 -16.32
C LEU A 173 -4.29 0.59 -14.97
N SER A 174 -3.38 0.47 -14.00
CA SER A 174 -3.44 1.23 -12.75
C SER A 174 -2.05 1.81 -12.44
N THR A 175 -1.99 3.12 -12.24
CA THR A 175 -0.75 3.84 -11.91
C THR A 175 -1.00 4.91 -10.86
N GLY A 176 -0.04 5.11 -9.96
CA GLY A 176 -0.02 6.23 -9.02
C GLY A 176 0.47 7.55 -9.64
N SER A 177 1.09 7.49 -10.83
CA SER A 177 1.65 8.64 -11.54
C SER A 177 1.60 8.38 -13.05
N LEU A 178 0.80 9.17 -13.78
CA LEU A 178 0.73 9.12 -15.25
C LEU A 178 2.07 9.50 -15.90
N ALA A 179 2.84 10.39 -15.26
CA ALA A 179 4.17 10.77 -15.72
C ALA A 179 5.14 9.58 -15.66
N ASP A 180 5.17 8.87 -14.52
CA ASP A 180 6.06 7.70 -14.35
C ASP A 180 5.61 6.51 -15.20
N ALA A 181 4.33 6.42 -15.52
CA ALA A 181 3.80 5.44 -16.48
C ALA A 181 4.18 5.75 -17.94
N GLY A 182 4.78 6.92 -18.22
CA GLY A 182 5.25 7.30 -19.56
C GLY A 182 4.20 7.97 -20.44
N TYR A 183 3.09 8.48 -19.86
CA TYR A 183 2.13 9.30 -20.62
C TYR A 183 2.71 10.70 -20.89
N PRO A 184 2.94 11.09 -22.16
CA PRO A 184 3.64 12.35 -22.48
C PRO A 184 2.84 13.60 -22.13
N GLY A 185 1.50 13.52 -22.12
CA GLY A 185 0.62 14.64 -21.76
C GLY A 185 0.49 14.89 -20.26
N ALA A 186 1.16 14.12 -19.39
CA ALA A 186 0.93 14.13 -17.94
C ALA A 186 1.12 15.52 -17.31
N THR A 187 2.13 16.28 -17.74
CA THR A 187 2.41 17.62 -17.20
C THR A 187 1.26 18.61 -17.45
N SER A 188 0.48 18.42 -18.52
CA SER A 188 -0.67 19.28 -18.84
C SER A 188 -1.89 19.03 -17.94
N LEU A 189 -1.96 17.86 -17.29
CA LEU A 189 -3.01 17.51 -16.34
C LEU A 189 -2.76 18.15 -14.96
N GLY A 190 -1.50 18.47 -14.66
CA GLY A 190 -1.07 19.09 -13.41
C GLY A 190 -1.39 18.26 -12.17
N ASP A 191 -1.49 18.93 -11.02
CA ASP A 191 -1.74 18.26 -9.73
C ASP A 191 -3.17 17.73 -9.58
N ALA A 192 -4.10 18.18 -10.42
CA ALA A 192 -5.50 17.77 -10.35
C ALA A 192 -5.68 16.28 -10.70
N VAL A 193 -4.90 15.75 -11.64
CA VAL A 193 -4.96 14.35 -12.07
C VAL A 193 -3.55 13.80 -12.23
N CYS A 194 -3.12 13.01 -11.24
CA CYS A 194 -1.79 12.43 -11.17
C CYS A 194 -1.84 10.90 -11.26
N GLY A 195 -2.71 10.28 -10.45
CA GLY A 195 -2.97 8.84 -10.47
C GLY A 195 -4.19 8.49 -11.34
N MET A 196 -4.14 7.32 -11.98
CA MET A 196 -5.24 6.82 -12.81
C MET A 196 -5.37 5.31 -12.69
N ALA A 197 -6.60 4.83 -12.60
CA ALA A 197 -6.96 3.46 -12.93
C ALA A 197 -7.96 3.45 -14.08
N VAL A 198 -7.80 2.54 -15.02
CA VAL A 198 -8.67 2.37 -16.18
C VAL A 198 -9.03 0.90 -16.37
N ALA A 199 -10.29 0.63 -16.66
CA ALA A 199 -10.79 -0.68 -17.08
C ALA A 199 -11.38 -0.58 -18.49
N TYR A 200 -11.00 -1.52 -19.36
CA TYR A 200 -11.49 -1.56 -20.72
C TYR A 200 -12.79 -2.37 -20.76
N ILE A 201 -13.88 -1.75 -21.21
CA ILE A 201 -15.15 -2.44 -21.45
C ILE A 201 -15.10 -3.06 -22.84
N THR A 202 -14.69 -2.25 -23.82
CA THR A 202 -14.40 -2.66 -25.19
C THR A 202 -13.16 -1.90 -25.66
N LEU A 203 -12.69 -2.12 -26.90
CA LEU A 203 -11.63 -1.30 -27.50
C LEU A 203 -12.02 0.17 -27.71
N ARG A 204 -13.30 0.52 -27.54
CA ARG A 204 -13.83 1.89 -27.74
C ARG A 204 -14.45 2.49 -26.47
N ASP A 205 -14.69 1.67 -25.45
CA ASP A 205 -15.42 2.05 -24.26
C ASP A 205 -14.56 1.80 -23.01
N PHE A 206 -14.40 2.84 -22.19
CA PHE A 206 -13.44 2.87 -21.10
C PHE A 206 -14.08 3.43 -19.84
N MET A 207 -13.71 2.88 -18.70
CA MET A 207 -14.08 3.40 -17.39
C MET A 207 -12.81 3.82 -16.64
N PHE A 208 -12.81 5.05 -16.15
CA PHE A 208 -11.67 5.69 -15.52
C PHE A 208 -11.95 6.09 -14.08
N TRP A 209 -10.91 6.02 -13.25
CA TRP A 209 -10.84 6.62 -11.92
C TRP A 209 -9.57 7.42 -11.80
N PHE A 210 -9.68 8.63 -11.23
CA PHE A 210 -8.58 9.58 -11.12
C PHE A 210 -8.30 9.93 -9.66
N ARG A 211 -7.03 10.20 -9.38
CA ARG A 211 -6.58 10.75 -8.11
C ARG A 211 -5.69 11.96 -8.35
N SER A 212 -5.93 12.99 -7.58
CA SER A 212 -5.07 14.17 -7.53
C SER A 212 -3.72 13.83 -6.90
N HIS A 213 -2.73 14.67 -7.15
CA HIS A 213 -1.43 14.55 -6.52
C HIS A 213 -1.60 14.69 -4.99
N SER A 214 -1.11 13.70 -4.24
CA SER A 214 -0.99 13.81 -2.79
C SER A 214 0.49 13.91 -2.45
N ALA A 215 0.89 15.11 -2.02
CA ALA A 215 2.25 15.36 -1.59
C ALA A 215 2.59 14.42 -0.42
N LYS A 216 3.53 13.50 -0.65
CA LYS A 216 4.07 12.63 0.38
C LYS A 216 5.52 13.01 0.62
N GLU A 217 5.76 13.74 1.69
CA GLU A 217 7.13 14.00 2.14
C GLU A 217 7.68 12.72 2.78
N ILE A 218 8.79 12.20 2.24
CA ILE A 218 9.53 11.10 2.84
C ILE A 218 10.79 11.68 3.47
N LYS A 219 10.83 11.72 4.80
CA LYS A 219 12.01 12.13 5.56
C LYS A 219 12.96 10.95 5.71
N TRP A 220 13.95 10.90 4.82
CA TRP A 220 15.03 9.93 4.91
C TRP A 220 15.97 10.28 6.06
N GLY A 221 16.35 9.28 6.86
CA GLY A 221 17.24 9.45 8.02
C GLY A 221 18.74 9.45 7.67
N GLY A 222 19.08 9.64 6.39
CA GLY A 222 20.40 9.39 5.79
C GLY A 222 20.29 8.43 4.60
N ALA A 223 21.42 8.16 3.92
CA ALA A 223 21.55 7.20 2.83
C ALA A 223 22.94 6.55 2.85
#